data_AF-A0A0F9U640-F1
#
_entry.id   AF-A0A0F9U640-F1
#
_cell.length_a   1.000
_cell.length_b   1.000
_cell.length_c   1.000
_cell.angle_alpha   90.00
_cell.angle_beta   90.00
_cell.angle_gamma   90.00
#
_symmetry.space_group_name_H-M   'P 1'
#
loop_
_entity.id
_entity.type
_entity.pdbx_description
1 polymer ?
#
loop_
_entity_poly.entity_id
_entity_poly.type
_entity_poly.pdbx_seq_one_letter_code
_entity_poly.pdbx_strand_id
1 'polypeptide(L)'
;MVDKDKILAGRVAVDAYRTAHNQLYVGVWHRDIPEEHAPLLETLVTALEGQGFTSTETDFEPKKDEILEKFWNDSNLLNVQELGFTDREDFMGRGSLVDRKELRLKWA
;
A
#
# COMPACT_ATOMS: atom_id res chain seq x y z
N MET A 1 -9.94 3.96 15.33
CA MET A 1 -8.50 3.66 15.23
C MET A 1 -8.33 2.79 14.00
N VAL A 2 -7.40 3.11 13.10
CA VAL A 2 -7.22 2.31 11.88
C VAL A 2 -6.67 0.94 12.28
N ASP A 3 -7.09 -0.12 11.59
CA ASP A 3 -6.62 -1.47 11.85
C ASP A 3 -5.18 -1.63 11.34
N LYS A 4 -4.23 -1.53 12.27
CA LYS A 4 -2.79 -1.50 11.96
C LYS A 4 -2.34 -2.77 11.24
N ASP A 5 -2.73 -3.94 11.72
CA ASP A 5 -2.27 -5.22 11.17
C ASP A 5 -2.77 -5.39 9.75
N LYS A 6 -4.02 -4.97 9.51
CA LYS A 6 -4.66 -4.96 8.20
C LYS A 6 -3.98 -4.00 7.21
N ILE A 7 -3.61 -2.79 7.64
CA ILE A 7 -2.84 -1.84 6.80
C ILE A 7 -1.46 -2.42 6.46
N LEU A 8 -0.76 -2.97 7.46
CA LEU A 8 0.59 -3.52 7.27
C LEU A 8 0.58 -4.70 6.30
N ALA A 9 -0.38 -5.61 6.41
CA ALA A 9 -0.56 -6.71 5.46
C ALA A 9 -0.76 -6.20 4.02
N GLY A 10 -1.58 -5.16 3.85
CA GLY A 10 -1.78 -4.51 2.55
C GLY A 10 -0.50 -3.93 1.96
N ARG A 11 0.27 -3.19 2.76
CA ARG A 11 1.54 -2.59 2.31
C ARG A 11 2.55 -3.64 1.87
N VAL A 12 2.74 -4.68 2.67
CA VAL A 12 3.65 -5.78 2.36
C VAL A 12 3.29 -6.43 1.02
N ALA A 13 2.00 -6.66 0.77
CA ALA A 13 1.55 -7.26 -0.47
C ALA A 13 1.76 -6.33 -1.69
N VAL A 14 1.52 -5.02 -1.53
CA VAL A 14 1.77 -4.02 -2.58
C VAL A 14 3.26 -3.90 -2.91
N ASP A 15 4.14 -3.86 -1.90
CA ASP A 15 5.58 -3.75 -2.09
C ASP A 15 6.17 -5.00 -2.73
N ALA A 16 5.73 -6.19 -2.30
CA ALA A 16 6.12 -7.45 -2.90
C ALA A 16 5.73 -7.51 -4.39
N TYR A 17 4.49 -7.14 -4.71
CA TYR A 17 4.01 -7.09 -6.09
C TYR A 17 4.77 -6.05 -6.92
N ARG A 18 4.97 -4.83 -6.43
CA ARG A 18 5.76 -3.79 -7.11
C ARG A 18 7.19 -4.24 -7.38
N THR A 19 7.83 -4.86 -6.40
CA THR A 19 9.22 -5.34 -6.52
C THR A 19 9.33 -6.39 -7.62
N ALA A 20 8.45 -7.40 -7.59
CA ALA A 20 8.42 -8.44 -8.61
C ALA A 20 8.09 -7.85 -10.00
N HIS A 21 7.10 -6.95 -10.09
CA HIS A 21 6.72 -6.29 -11.34
C HIS A 21 7.86 -5.46 -11.93
N ASN A 22 8.59 -4.72 -11.10
CA ASN A 22 9.77 -3.98 -11.54
C ASN A 22 10.87 -4.91 -12.06
N GLN A 23 11.08 -6.06 -11.42
CA GLN A 23 12.07 -7.04 -11.87
C GLN A 23 11.73 -7.61 -13.26
N LEU A 24 10.44 -7.72 -13.62
CA LEU A 24 10.03 -8.10 -14.99
C LEU A 24 10.49 -7.09 -16.04
N TYR A 25 10.50 -5.80 -15.71
CA TYR A 25 10.95 -4.74 -16.62
C TYR A 25 12.48 -4.61 -16.70
N VAL A 26 13.21 -5.16 -15.72
CA VAL A 26 14.68 -5.21 -15.73
C VAL A 26 15.19 -6.45 -16.52
N GLY A 27 14.34 -7.47 -16.67
CA GLY A 27 14.63 -8.72 -17.36
C GLY A 27 14.32 -8.72 -18.87
N VAL A 28 14.30 -9.93 -19.45
CA VAL A 28 13.92 -10.16 -20.85
C VAL A 28 12.41 -9.95 -20.98
N TRP A 29 11.96 -9.38 -22.10
CA TRP A 29 10.53 -9.18 -22.34
C TRP A 29 9.77 -10.52 -22.28
N HIS A 30 8.76 -10.58 -21.40
CA HIS A 30 7.87 -11.74 -21.27
C HIS A 30 6.57 -11.47 -22.02
N ARG A 31 6.11 -12.45 -22.82
CA ARG A 31 4.82 -12.37 -23.53
C ARG A 31 3.63 -12.55 -22.58
N ASP A 32 3.82 -13.36 -21.55
CA ASP A 32 2.82 -13.75 -20.56
C ASP A 32 3.32 -13.43 -19.14
N ILE A 33 2.42 -13.39 -18.16
CA ILE A 33 2.78 -13.22 -16.74
C ILE A 33 3.58 -14.45 -16.29
N PRO A 34 4.80 -14.29 -15.74
CA PRO A 34 5.58 -15.43 -15.27
C PRO A 34 4.85 -16.20 -14.17
N GLU A 35 5.02 -17.53 -14.13
CA GLU A 35 4.36 -18.38 -13.14
C GLU A 35 4.72 -17.98 -11.70
N GLU A 36 5.94 -17.49 -11.47
CA GLU A 36 6.36 -16.97 -10.15
C GLU A 36 5.62 -15.69 -9.72
N HIS A 37 4.94 -15.01 -10.63
CA HIS A 37 4.26 -13.74 -10.39
C HIS A 37 2.80 -13.92 -9.94
N ALA A 38 2.14 -14.98 -10.41
CA ALA A 38 0.74 -15.26 -10.08
C ALA A 38 0.47 -15.40 -8.57
N PRO A 39 1.30 -16.10 -7.76
CA PRO A 39 1.09 -16.18 -6.31
C PRO A 39 1.22 -14.83 -5.58
N LEU A 40 2.05 -13.91 -6.10
CA LEU A 40 2.19 -12.57 -5.55
C LEU A 40 0.97 -11.70 -5.86
N LEU A 41 0.43 -11.83 -7.08
CA LEU A 41 -0.83 -11.20 -7.44
C LEU A 41 -1.98 -11.72 -6.58
N GLU A 42 -2.07 -13.03 -6.36
CA GLU A 42 -3.07 -13.63 -5.45
C GLU A 42 -2.93 -13.10 -4.02
N THR A 43 -1.70 -13.02 -3.49
CA THR A 43 -1.44 -12.47 -2.16
C THR A 43 -1.87 -11.01 -2.06
N LEU A 44 -1.59 -10.20 -3.07
CA LEU A 44 -2.05 -8.82 -3.16
C LEU A 44 -3.58 -8.74 -3.20
N VAL A 45 -4.23 -9.53 -4.05
CA VAL A 45 -5.68 -9.57 -4.16
C VAL A 45 -6.31 -9.99 -2.83
N THR A 46 -5.84 -11.04 -2.18
CA THR A 46 -6.34 -11.48 -0.86
C THR A 46 -6.12 -10.43 0.23
N ALA A 47 -4.97 -9.74 0.25
CA ALA A 47 -4.71 -8.68 1.21
C ALA A 47 -5.62 -7.46 0.99
N LEU A 48 -5.94 -7.15 -0.26
CA LEU A 48 -6.91 -6.13 -0.64
C LEU A 48 -8.34 -6.60 -0.31
N GLU A 49 -8.72 -7.84 -0.56
CA GLU A 49 -10.03 -8.41 -0.19
C GLU A 49 -10.25 -8.39 1.33
N GLY A 50 -9.23 -8.75 2.12
CA GLY A 50 -9.25 -8.57 3.58
C GLY A 50 -9.42 -7.11 4.00
N GLN A 51 -9.11 -6.18 3.10
CA GLN A 51 -9.37 -4.74 3.20
C GLN A 51 -10.75 -4.28 2.74
N GLY A 52 -11.58 -5.19 2.24
CA GLY A 52 -12.88 -4.89 1.66
C GLY A 52 -12.81 -4.54 0.17
N PHE A 53 -11.66 -4.73 -0.48
CA PHE A 53 -11.53 -4.61 -1.93
C PHE A 53 -11.87 -5.96 -2.56
N THR A 54 -13.14 -6.22 -2.85
CA THR A 54 -13.51 -7.44 -3.58
C THR A 54 -13.72 -7.09 -5.06
N SER A 55 -12.89 -7.66 -5.94
CA SER A 55 -13.02 -7.46 -7.40
C SER A 55 -14.31 -8.08 -7.97
N THR A 56 -15.00 -8.90 -7.17
CA THR A 56 -16.25 -9.58 -7.46
C THR A 56 -17.48 -8.76 -7.07
N GLU A 57 -17.32 -7.65 -6.34
CA GLU A 57 -18.42 -6.72 -6.09
C GLU A 57 -18.83 -6.01 -7.38
N THR A 58 -20.13 -6.02 -7.67
CA THR A 58 -20.73 -5.38 -8.86
C THR A 58 -20.35 -3.90 -9.01
N ASP A 59 -19.94 -3.25 -7.92
CA ASP A 59 -19.54 -1.83 -7.87
C ASP A 59 -18.03 -1.61 -7.68
N PHE A 60 -17.20 -2.64 -7.84
CA PHE A 60 -15.75 -2.51 -7.66
C PHE A 60 -15.15 -1.53 -8.66
N GLU A 61 -15.38 -1.73 -9.96
CA GLU A 61 -14.71 -0.95 -11.00
C GLU A 61 -15.00 0.56 -10.93
N PRO A 62 -16.23 1.00 -10.60
CA PRO A 62 -16.52 2.41 -10.31
C PRO A 62 -15.88 2.95 -9.02
N LYS A 63 -15.63 2.11 -8.01
CA LYS A 63 -15.16 2.53 -6.68
C LYS A 63 -13.66 2.30 -6.47
N LYS A 64 -12.97 1.59 -7.37
CA LYS A 64 -11.58 1.17 -7.19
C LYS A 64 -10.64 2.31 -6.78
N ASP A 65 -10.81 3.50 -7.38
CA ASP A 65 -9.96 4.65 -7.11
C ASP A 65 -10.21 5.21 -5.70
N GLU A 66 -11.47 5.26 -5.25
CA GLU A 66 -11.85 5.68 -3.90
C GLU A 66 -11.29 4.72 -2.84
N ILE A 67 -11.41 3.40 -3.08
CA ILE A 67 -10.93 2.41 -2.12
C ILE A 67 -9.40 2.45 -2.04
N LEU A 68 -8.70 2.59 -3.18
CA LEU A 68 -7.25 2.76 -3.21
C LEU A 68 -6.81 4.05 -2.52
N GLU A 69 -7.48 5.17 -2.78
CA GLU A 69 -7.24 6.44 -2.10
C GLU A 69 -7.38 6.29 -0.58
N LYS A 70 -8.43 5.59 -0.12
CA LYS A 70 -8.63 5.29 1.29
C LYS A 70 -7.47 4.49 1.88
N PHE A 71 -7.02 3.42 1.23
CA PHE A 71 -5.87 2.63 1.68
C PHE A 71 -4.59 3.46 1.80
N TRP A 72 -4.33 4.33 0.83
CA TRP A 72 -3.17 5.22 0.85
C TRP A 72 -3.28 6.28 1.95
N ASN A 73 -4.47 6.82 2.19
CA ASN A 73 -4.72 7.77 3.29
C ASN A 73 -4.53 7.11 4.65
N ASP A 74 -5.08 5.90 4.84
CA ASP A 74 -4.91 5.10 6.05
C ASP A 74 -3.44 4.73 6.28
N SER A 75 -2.72 4.40 5.21
CA SER A 75 -1.28 4.19 5.26
C SER A 75 -0.52 5.47 5.63
N ASN A 76 -0.84 6.62 5.03
CA ASN A 76 -0.20 7.89 5.40
C ASN A 76 -0.40 8.22 6.88
N LEU A 77 -1.63 8.05 7.37
CA LEU A 77 -1.95 8.27 8.77
C LEU A 77 -1.15 7.36 9.70
N LEU A 78 -1.05 6.06 9.39
CA LEU A 78 -0.26 5.13 10.20
C LEU A 78 1.24 5.51 10.23
N ASN A 79 1.82 5.95 9.11
CA ASN A 79 3.22 6.41 9.09
C ASN A 79 3.45 7.61 10.01
N VAL A 80 2.50 8.54 10.02
CA VAL A 80 2.54 9.71 10.90
C VAL A 80 2.38 9.29 12.37
N GLN A 81 1.50 8.33 12.65
CA GLN A 81 1.30 7.76 13.99
C GLN A 81 2.52 7.00 14.52
N GLU A 82 3.23 6.28 13.67
CA GLU A 82 4.48 5.60 14.05
C GLU A 82 5.62 6.56 14.41
N LEU A 83 5.58 7.78 13.88
CA LEU A 83 6.50 8.85 14.27
C LEU A 83 6.06 9.58 15.55
N GLY A 84 4.98 9.12 16.18
CA GLY A 84 4.45 9.67 17.44
C GLY A 84 3.55 10.88 17.25
N PHE A 85 2.95 11.09 16.08
CA PHE A 85 2.01 12.17 15.78
C PHE A 85 0.58 11.67 15.66
N THR A 86 -0.39 12.50 16.04
CA THR A 86 -1.81 12.09 16.01
C THR A 86 -2.32 11.97 14.58
N ASP A 87 -1.97 12.97 13.76
CA ASP A 87 -2.40 13.13 12.37
C ASP A 87 -1.46 14.07 11.59
N ARG A 88 -1.82 14.33 10.34
CA ARG A 88 -1.03 15.17 9.43
C ARG A 88 -0.93 16.62 9.90
N GLU A 89 -1.96 17.19 10.52
CA GLU A 89 -1.91 18.57 11.00
C GLU A 89 -0.96 18.70 12.18
N ASP A 90 -1.03 17.76 13.14
CA ASP A 90 -0.10 17.63 14.25
C ASP A 90 1.35 17.51 13.75
N PHE A 91 1.58 16.62 12.77
CA PHE A 91 2.89 16.48 12.13
C PHE A 91 3.37 17.76 11.45
N MET A 92 2.51 18.48 10.73
CA MET A 92 2.92 19.73 10.07
C MET A 92 3.19 20.86 11.07
N GLY A 93 2.47 20.89 12.19
CA GLY A 93 2.59 21.90 13.23
C GLY A 93 3.84 21.75 14.11
N ARG A 94 4.22 20.51 14.45
CA ARG A 94 5.34 20.25 15.38
C ARG A 94 6.44 19.33 14.86
N GLY A 95 6.29 18.76 13.68
CA GLY A 95 7.28 17.88 13.06
C GLY A 95 8.56 18.62 12.67
N SER A 96 9.69 18.07 13.10
CA SER A 96 11.02 18.57 12.80
C SER A 96 11.49 18.19 11.38
N LEU A 97 12.64 18.71 10.96
CA LEU A 97 13.28 18.27 9.72
C LEU A 97 13.71 16.80 9.76
N VAL A 98 13.97 16.24 10.95
CA VAL A 98 14.28 14.81 11.11
C VAL A 98 13.03 13.98 10.86
N ASP A 99 11.89 14.36 11.46
CA ASP A 99 10.62 13.64 11.28
C ASP A 99 10.16 13.65 9.81
N ARG A 100 10.41 14.75 9.09
CA ARG A 100 10.17 14.84 7.64
C ARG A 100 11.06 13.95 6.80
N LYS A 101 12.31 13.71 7.23
CA LYS A 101 13.20 12.75 6.57
C LYS A 101 12.76 11.32 6.86
N GLU A 102 12.45 11.00 8.11
CA GLU A 102 11.93 9.68 8.52
C GLU A 102 10.63 9.34 7.78
N LEU A 103 9.69 10.29 7.68
CA LEU A 103 8.44 10.08 6.94
C LEU A 103 8.70 9.77 5.45
N ARG A 104 9.70 10.39 4.82
CA ARG A 104 10.07 10.09 3.43
C ARG A 104 10.66 8.69 3.27
N LEU A 105 11.39 8.20 4.28
CA LEU A 105 11.95 6.84 4.27
C LEU A 105 10.87 5.75 4.45
N LYS A 106 9.73 6.08 5.05
CA LYS A 106 8.58 5.16 5.18
C LYS A 106 7.86 4.86 3.85
N TRP A 107 8.19 5.58 2.78
CA TRP A 107 7.57 5.50 1.44
C TRP A 107 8.59 5.17 0.33
N ALA A 108 9.85 4.93 0.69
CA ALA A 108 10.95 4.62 -0.23
C ALA A 108 11.11 3.10 -0.41
#